data_AF-A0A2V5VZK5-F1
#
_entry.id   AF-A0A2V5VZK5-F1
#
_cell.length_a   1.000
_cell.length_b   1.000
_cell.length_c   1.000
_cell.angle_alpha   90.00
_cell.angle_beta   90.00
_cell.angle_gamma   90.00
#
_symmetry.space_group_name_H-M   'P 1'
#
loop_
_entity.id
_entity.type
_entity.pdbx_description
1 polymer ?
#
loop_
_entity_poly.entity_id
_entity_poly.type
_entity_poly.pdbx_seq_one_letter_code
_entity_poly.pdbx_strand_id
1 'polypeptide(L)'
;MTDPATDPIAIALREDLGEGDITTQFFVRSDLRALGRIVARERAIVAGTVTAAEVFRRVNPKLTVEILQPDGTALSGGETILEVRGPAGAILTAERVALNFLQRLCGIATLTRQFVEAIGKSRAKILDTRKTTPGLRALEKAAVVAGGGANHRSTLSEMVLVKDNHLSAGEGLSGFVEAIQRLRQERPGIRIEVEADRLEQVRSFLEVDGIDVILLDNMEPTEMREAVAAGKGKVKFEASGGITLKNVRRIAATGVDYISVGALTHSARATDLSLELTHVGS
;
A
#
# COMPACT_ATOMS: atom_id res chain seq x y z
N MET A 1 20.50 6.58 2.06
CA MET A 1 20.96 5.18 1.91
C MET A 1 20.28 4.37 2.99
N THR A 2 19.44 3.42 2.61
CA THR A 2 18.81 2.46 3.55
C THR A 2 19.89 1.55 4.13
N ASP A 3 19.80 1.26 5.43
CA ASP A 3 20.66 0.26 6.08
C ASP A 3 20.48 -1.10 5.36
N PRO A 4 21.54 -1.75 4.86
CA PRO A 4 21.48 -3.06 4.19
C PRO A 4 20.80 -4.16 5.01
N ALA A 5 20.72 -4.01 6.35
CA ALA A 5 19.98 -4.90 7.23
C ALA A 5 18.46 -4.76 7.12
N THR A 6 17.99 -3.63 6.59
CA THR A 6 16.55 -3.29 6.44
C THR A 6 16.10 -3.12 4.99
N ASP A 7 17.04 -3.22 4.04
CA ASP A 7 16.75 -3.11 2.61
C ASP A 7 16.06 -4.39 2.11
N PRO A 8 14.78 -4.32 1.69
CA PRO A 8 14.03 -5.51 1.30
C PRO A 8 14.58 -6.19 0.04
N ILE A 9 15.17 -5.44 -0.89
CA ILE A 9 15.77 -6.03 -2.10
C ILE A 9 17.03 -6.81 -1.71
N ALA A 10 17.87 -6.24 -0.84
CA ALA A 10 19.08 -6.92 -0.38
C ALA A 10 18.76 -8.18 0.41
N ILE A 11 17.72 -8.15 1.26
CA ILE A 11 17.25 -9.32 2.01
C ILE A 11 16.76 -10.40 1.03
N ALA A 12 15.88 -10.05 0.09
CA ALA A 12 15.31 -11.01 -0.86
C ALA A 12 16.36 -11.63 -1.79
N LEU A 13 17.33 -10.84 -2.27
CA LEU A 13 18.43 -11.36 -3.08
C LEU A 13 19.33 -12.32 -2.29
N ARG A 14 19.64 -12.01 -1.03
CA ARG A 14 20.43 -12.94 -0.18
C ARG A 14 19.68 -14.23 0.11
N GLU A 15 18.37 -14.14 0.36
CA GLU A 15 17.51 -15.28 0.59
C GLU A 15 17.48 -16.23 -0.62
N ASP A 16 17.26 -15.70 -1.83
CA ASP A 16 17.08 -16.51 -3.04
C ASP A 16 18.41 -17.01 -3.63
N LEU A 17 19.47 -16.20 -3.56
CA LEU A 17 20.77 -16.57 -4.15
C LEU A 17 21.56 -17.54 -3.28
N GLY A 18 21.54 -17.41 -1.95
CA GLY A 18 22.42 -18.19 -1.07
C GLY A 18 23.88 -18.13 -1.54
N GLU A 19 24.43 -19.27 -1.98
CA GLU A 19 25.79 -19.40 -2.52
C GLU A 19 25.89 -19.19 -4.03
N GLY A 20 24.76 -19.12 -4.74
CA GLY A 20 24.65 -18.84 -6.17
C GLY A 20 23.58 -19.67 -6.88
N ASP A 21 23.30 -19.29 -8.13
CA ASP A 21 22.33 -19.97 -9.00
C ASP A 21 22.99 -21.13 -9.78
N ILE A 22 22.99 -22.31 -9.17
CA ILE A 22 23.61 -23.53 -9.71
C ILE A 22 23.00 -23.90 -11.07
N THR A 23 21.67 -23.77 -11.22
CA THR A 23 21.00 -24.13 -12.47
C THR A 23 21.45 -23.24 -13.62
N THR A 24 21.48 -21.92 -13.43
CA THR A 24 21.97 -21.00 -14.45
C THR A 24 23.44 -21.22 -14.76
N GLN A 25 24.29 -21.48 -13.75
CA GLN A 25 25.72 -21.73 -13.94
C GLN A 25 26.02 -22.94 -14.82
N PHE A 26 25.23 -24.02 -14.70
CA PHE A 26 25.46 -25.26 -15.46
C PHE A 26 24.76 -25.28 -16.83
N PHE A 27 23.58 -24.68 -16.94
CA PHE A 27 22.74 -24.84 -18.14
C PHE A 27 22.71 -23.62 -19.06
N VAL A 28 23.25 -22.47 -18.64
CA VAL A 28 23.25 -21.24 -19.44
C VAL A 28 24.68 -20.84 -19.78
N ARG A 29 24.98 -20.77 -21.09
CA ARG A 29 26.29 -20.32 -21.56
C ARG A 29 26.56 -18.87 -21.13
N SER A 30 27.78 -18.61 -20.69
CA SER A 30 28.20 -17.30 -20.15
C SER A 30 28.24 -16.17 -21.18
N ASP A 31 28.36 -16.50 -22.47
CA ASP A 31 28.38 -15.55 -23.59
C ASP A 31 26.98 -15.23 -24.13
N LEU A 32 25.95 -15.94 -23.67
CA LEU A 32 24.59 -15.81 -24.19
C LEU A 32 23.97 -14.48 -23.77
N ARG A 33 23.47 -13.73 -24.76
CA ARG A 33 22.69 -12.50 -24.53
C ARG A 33 21.22 -12.75 -24.81
N ALA A 34 20.38 -12.09 -24.03
CA ALA A 34 18.93 -12.23 -24.13
C ALA A 34 18.21 -10.90 -23.90
N LEU A 35 16.97 -10.88 -24.36
CA LEU A 35 15.94 -9.92 -24.05
C LEU A 35 14.88 -10.64 -23.21
N GLY A 36 14.73 -10.22 -21.95
CA GLY A 36 13.64 -10.63 -21.07
C GLY A 36 12.52 -9.61 -21.13
N ARG A 37 11.27 -10.08 -21.13
CA ARG A 37 10.06 -9.26 -21.02
C ARG A 37 9.24 -9.71 -19.84
N ILE A 38 8.91 -8.81 -18.92
CA ILE A 38 7.91 -9.12 -17.89
C ILE A 38 6.54 -8.78 -18.45
N VAL A 39 5.69 -9.79 -18.57
CA VAL A 39 4.38 -9.73 -19.23
C VAL A 39 3.27 -9.99 -18.22
N ALA A 40 2.20 -9.21 -18.30
CA ALA A 40 0.99 -9.45 -17.52
C ALA A 40 0.15 -10.58 -18.13
N ARG A 41 -0.26 -11.58 -17.34
CA ARG A 41 -1.14 -12.67 -17.81
C ARG A 41 -2.62 -12.37 -17.61
N GLU A 42 -2.92 -11.32 -16.85
CA GLU A 42 -4.28 -10.89 -16.52
C GLU A 42 -4.37 -9.36 -16.45
N ARG A 43 -5.59 -8.83 -16.25
CA ARG A 43 -5.77 -7.39 -16.01
C ARG A 43 -5.16 -6.99 -14.67
N ALA A 44 -4.44 -5.87 -14.67
CA ALA A 44 -3.75 -5.38 -13.48
C ALA A 44 -3.52 -3.87 -13.52
N ILE A 45 -3.20 -3.30 -12.36
CA ILE A 45 -2.58 -1.97 -12.25
C ILE A 45 -1.10 -2.18 -11.90
N VAL A 46 -0.22 -1.52 -12.65
CA VAL A 46 1.23 -1.61 -12.47
C VAL A 46 1.65 -0.93 -11.17
N ALA A 47 2.50 -1.59 -10.38
CA ALA A 47 3.23 -0.96 -9.27
C ALA A 47 4.54 -1.71 -8.98
N GLY A 48 5.59 -0.98 -8.59
CA GLY A 48 6.87 -1.56 -8.20
C GLY A 48 7.88 -1.72 -9.34
N THR A 49 7.71 -1.03 -10.47
CA THR A 49 8.61 -1.14 -11.63
C THR A 49 10.03 -0.69 -11.33
N VAL A 50 10.19 0.38 -10.55
CA VAL A 50 11.51 0.85 -10.09
C VAL A 50 12.17 -0.19 -9.17
N THR A 51 11.40 -0.82 -8.27
CA THR A 51 11.90 -1.88 -7.38
C THR A 51 12.41 -3.08 -8.17
N ALA A 52 11.64 -3.58 -9.15
CA ALA A 52 12.09 -4.68 -9.99
C ALA A 52 13.29 -4.31 -10.88
N ALA A 53 13.32 -3.11 -11.45
CA ALA A 53 14.48 -2.64 -12.20
C ALA A 53 15.74 -2.60 -11.33
N GLU A 54 15.61 -2.21 -10.07
CA GLU A 54 16.71 -2.20 -9.11
C GLU A 54 17.19 -3.62 -8.76
N VAL A 55 16.30 -4.61 -8.66
CA VAL A 55 16.68 -6.03 -8.50
C VAL A 55 17.62 -6.46 -9.62
N PHE A 56 17.25 -6.24 -10.88
CA PHE A 56 18.09 -6.58 -12.03
C PHE A 56 19.45 -5.87 -11.99
N ARG A 57 19.47 -4.56 -11.69
CA ARG A 57 20.72 -3.78 -11.61
C ARG A 57 21.66 -4.29 -10.52
N ARG A 58 21.13 -4.70 -9.38
CA ARG A 58 21.92 -5.25 -8.26
C ARG A 58 22.48 -6.64 -8.55
N VAL A 59 21.74 -7.47 -9.27
CA VAL A 59 22.24 -8.78 -9.72
C VAL A 59 23.36 -8.60 -10.74
N ASN A 60 23.20 -7.70 -11.71
CA ASN A 60 24.26 -7.41 -12.67
C ASN A 60 24.15 -6.00 -13.26
N PRO A 61 25.15 -5.11 -13.04
CA PRO A 61 25.11 -3.74 -13.53
C PRO A 61 25.20 -3.62 -15.06
N LYS A 62 25.52 -4.70 -15.78
CA LYS A 62 25.50 -4.74 -17.25
C LYS A 62 24.10 -4.96 -17.83
N LEU A 63 23.09 -5.26 -17.00
CA LEU A 63 21.71 -5.35 -17.45
C LEU A 63 21.14 -3.95 -17.71
N THR A 64 20.56 -3.77 -18.88
CA THR A 64 19.80 -2.56 -19.24
C THR A 64 18.32 -2.87 -19.03
N VAL A 65 17.65 -2.08 -18.19
CA VAL A 65 16.22 -2.24 -17.91
C VAL A 65 15.47 -1.02 -18.44
N GLU A 66 14.45 -1.26 -19.25
CA GLU A 66 13.54 -0.25 -19.80
C GLU A 66 12.14 -0.48 -19.22
N ILE A 67 11.62 0.50 -18.50
CA ILE A 67 10.25 0.47 -17.97
C ILE A 67 9.34 0.98 -19.09
N LEU A 68 8.48 0.10 -19.62
CA LEU A 68 7.53 0.45 -20.68
C LEU A 68 6.22 1.00 -20.10
N GLN A 69 5.82 0.48 -18.94
CA GLN A 69 4.57 0.83 -18.28
C GLN A 69 4.90 1.37 -16.88
N PRO A 70 4.73 2.69 -16.61
CA PRO A 70 5.02 3.24 -15.30
C PRO A 70 3.97 2.82 -14.26
N ASP A 71 4.33 2.93 -12.98
CA ASP A 71 3.42 2.66 -11.86
C ASP A 71 2.13 3.50 -11.98
N GLY A 72 0.98 2.85 -11.72
CA GLY A 72 -0.36 3.40 -11.85
C GLY A 72 -1.04 3.12 -13.21
N THR A 73 -0.30 2.58 -14.18
CA THR A 73 -0.85 2.23 -15.50
C THR A 73 -1.76 1.02 -15.41
N ALA A 74 -2.89 1.05 -16.12
CA ALA A 74 -3.79 -0.10 -16.25
C ALA A 74 -3.39 -0.98 -17.42
N LEU A 75 -3.38 -2.30 -17.21
CA LEU A 75 -2.99 -3.30 -18.19
C LEU A 75 -4.10 -4.31 -18.48
N SER A 76 -4.08 -4.80 -19.70
CA SER A 76 -4.71 -6.01 -20.18
C SER A 76 -3.71 -7.16 -20.23
N GLY A 77 -4.20 -8.40 -20.28
CA GLY A 77 -3.34 -9.57 -20.45
C GLY A 77 -2.59 -9.53 -21.78
N GLY A 78 -1.31 -9.91 -21.75
CA GLY A 78 -0.38 -9.88 -22.89
C GLY A 78 0.49 -8.62 -22.96
N GLU A 79 0.20 -7.58 -22.18
CA GLU A 79 1.00 -6.35 -22.21
C GLU A 79 2.32 -6.52 -21.43
N THR A 80 3.39 -5.92 -21.97
CA THR A 80 4.72 -5.94 -21.36
C THR A 80 4.89 -4.75 -20.42
N ILE A 81 5.33 -5.02 -19.18
CA ILE A 81 5.56 -4.03 -18.13
C ILE A 81 6.96 -3.40 -18.30
N LEU A 82 7.98 -4.23 -18.46
CA LEU A 82 9.36 -3.81 -18.62
C LEU A 82 10.14 -4.81 -19.50
N GLU A 83 11.17 -4.29 -20.16
CA GLU A 83 12.17 -5.08 -20.88
C GLU A 83 13.51 -5.06 -20.14
N VAL A 84 14.23 -6.17 -20.18
CA VAL A 84 15.60 -6.28 -19.66
C VAL A 84 16.51 -6.92 -20.70
N ARG A 85 17.66 -6.29 -20.97
CA ARG A 85 18.63 -6.72 -21.99
C ARG A 85 20.01 -6.93 -21.37
N GLY A 86 20.67 -8.03 -21.73
CA GLY A 86 22.05 -8.30 -21.33
C GLY A 86 22.37 -9.79 -21.21
N PRO A 87 23.31 -10.20 -20.32
CA PRO A 87 23.65 -11.60 -20.12
C PRO A 87 22.43 -12.42 -19.69
N ALA A 88 22.13 -13.50 -20.41
CA ALA A 88 20.93 -14.31 -20.19
C ALA A 88 20.88 -14.89 -18.78
N GLY A 89 22.01 -15.40 -18.28
CA GLY A 89 22.08 -15.94 -16.92
C GLY A 89 21.75 -14.90 -15.85
N ALA A 90 22.21 -13.66 -16.00
CA ALA A 90 21.90 -12.60 -15.04
C ALA A 90 20.41 -12.22 -15.03
N ILE A 91 19.73 -12.30 -16.19
CA ILE A 91 18.28 -12.08 -16.26
C ILE A 91 17.55 -13.19 -15.49
N LEU A 92 17.91 -14.45 -15.73
CA LEU A 92 17.30 -15.62 -15.09
C LEU A 92 17.52 -15.62 -13.57
N THR A 93 18.75 -15.35 -13.13
CA THR A 93 19.09 -15.27 -11.70
C THR A 93 18.32 -14.16 -10.96
N ALA A 94 17.97 -13.05 -11.64
CA ALA A 94 17.19 -11.97 -11.03
C ALA A 94 15.67 -12.18 -11.10
N GLU A 95 15.21 -13.10 -11.95
CA GLU A 95 13.80 -13.20 -12.37
C GLU A 95 12.86 -13.34 -11.19
N ARG A 96 13.10 -14.31 -10.30
CA ARG A 96 12.14 -14.69 -9.26
C ARG A 96 11.95 -13.56 -8.26
N VAL A 97 13.03 -12.96 -7.79
CA VAL A 97 12.99 -11.82 -6.87
C VAL A 97 12.28 -10.63 -7.51
N ALA A 98 12.59 -10.29 -8.77
CA ALA A 98 11.96 -9.19 -9.47
C ALA A 98 10.45 -9.41 -9.67
N LEU A 99 10.05 -10.61 -10.10
CA LEU A 99 8.65 -10.99 -10.26
C LEU A 99 7.91 -10.96 -8.91
N ASN A 100 8.47 -11.50 -7.83
CA ASN A 100 7.81 -11.52 -6.52
C ASN A 100 7.44 -10.10 -6.04
N PHE A 101 8.35 -9.12 -6.20
CA PHE A 101 8.03 -7.73 -5.89
C PHE A 101 6.93 -7.16 -6.79
N LEU A 102 7.06 -7.29 -8.11
CA LEU A 102 6.07 -6.76 -9.06
C LEU A 102 4.69 -7.40 -8.86
N GLN A 103 4.61 -8.72 -8.78
CA GLN A 103 3.36 -9.46 -8.62
C GLN A 103 2.64 -9.02 -7.33
N ARG A 104 3.37 -8.89 -6.21
CA ARG A 104 2.83 -8.41 -4.93
C ARG A 104 2.30 -6.99 -5.04
N LEU A 105 3.10 -6.07 -5.57
CA LEU A 105 2.78 -4.64 -5.60
C LEU A 105 1.67 -4.34 -6.62
N CYS A 106 1.71 -4.95 -7.81
CA CYS A 106 0.60 -4.90 -8.77
C CYS A 106 -0.70 -5.44 -8.16
N GLY A 107 -0.63 -6.51 -7.36
CA GLY A 107 -1.80 -7.05 -6.66
C GLY A 107 -2.46 -6.03 -5.72
N ILE A 108 -1.66 -5.32 -4.94
CA ILE A 108 -2.11 -4.24 -4.03
C ILE A 108 -2.71 -3.08 -4.82
N ALA A 109 -2.02 -2.61 -5.86
CA ALA A 109 -2.49 -1.51 -6.70
C ALA A 109 -3.81 -1.86 -7.41
N THR A 110 -3.92 -3.09 -7.92
CA THR A 110 -5.11 -3.61 -8.58
C THR A 110 -6.31 -3.67 -7.63
N LEU A 111 -6.12 -4.25 -6.43
CA LEU A 111 -7.18 -4.30 -5.43
C LEU A 111 -7.59 -2.90 -4.99
N THR A 112 -6.63 -2.00 -4.79
CA THR A 112 -6.91 -0.60 -4.43
C THR A 112 -7.75 0.09 -5.50
N ARG A 113 -7.41 -0.07 -6.79
CA ARG A 113 -8.19 0.48 -7.89
C ARG A 113 -9.64 -0.01 -7.87
N GLN A 114 -9.88 -1.29 -7.58
CA GLN A 114 -11.22 -1.83 -7.45
C GLN A 114 -12.03 -1.13 -6.35
N PHE A 115 -11.42 -0.83 -5.20
CA PHE A 115 -12.09 -0.07 -4.13
C PHE A 115 -12.37 1.39 -4.53
N VAL A 116 -11.39 2.05 -5.18
CA VAL A 116 -11.53 3.43 -5.68
C VAL A 116 -12.65 3.53 -6.71
N GLU A 117 -12.78 2.56 -7.61
CA GLU A 117 -13.86 2.51 -8.59
C GLU A 117 -15.22 2.18 -7.92
N ALA A 118 -15.23 1.29 -6.93
CA ALA A 118 -16.45 0.85 -6.25
C ALA A 118 -17.17 1.98 -5.49
N ILE A 119 -16.44 3.00 -5.02
CA ILE A 119 -17.05 4.17 -4.36
C ILE A 119 -17.66 5.18 -5.34
N GLY A 120 -17.44 5.00 -6.64
CA GLY A 120 -18.07 5.77 -7.71
C GLY A 120 -17.81 7.28 -7.60
N LYS A 121 -18.89 8.07 -7.53
CA LYS A 121 -18.82 9.55 -7.46
C LYS A 121 -18.64 10.10 -6.04
N SER A 122 -18.45 9.23 -5.04
CA SER A 122 -18.20 9.71 -3.67
C SER A 122 -16.90 10.52 -3.62
N ARG A 123 -16.85 11.50 -2.72
CA ARG A 123 -15.64 12.29 -2.43
C ARG A 123 -14.71 11.59 -1.43
N ALA A 124 -15.16 10.48 -0.86
CA ALA A 124 -14.36 9.69 0.07
C ALA A 124 -13.04 9.26 -0.57
N LYS A 125 -11.95 9.25 0.19
CA LYS A 125 -10.68 8.64 -0.24
C LYS A 125 -10.51 7.27 0.38
N ILE A 126 -10.10 6.30 -0.43
CA ILE A 126 -9.68 4.98 0.05
C ILE A 126 -8.29 5.10 0.66
N LEU A 127 -8.15 4.69 1.92
CA LEU A 127 -6.90 4.73 2.66
C LEU A 127 -6.35 3.33 2.94
N ASP A 128 -5.03 3.23 2.95
CA ASP A 128 -4.32 2.08 3.51
C ASP A 128 -4.31 2.07 5.04
N THR A 129 -3.58 1.12 5.64
CA THR A 129 -3.37 1.08 7.09
C THR A 129 -1.92 0.71 7.42
N ARG A 130 -1.63 0.48 8.71
CA ARG A 130 -0.36 -0.13 9.16
C ARG A 130 -0.36 -1.66 9.15
N LYS A 131 -1.46 -2.31 8.76
CA LYS A 131 -1.59 -3.77 8.57
C LYS A 131 -0.89 -4.21 7.27
N THR A 132 0.40 -3.96 7.22
CA THR A 132 1.29 -4.21 6.08
C THR A 132 2.18 -5.40 6.37
N THR A 133 2.75 -5.99 5.32
CA THR A 133 3.80 -7.00 5.50
C THR A 133 4.99 -6.37 6.24
N PRO A 134 5.54 -7.03 7.27
CA PRO A 134 6.73 -6.54 7.95
C PRO A 134 7.88 -6.26 6.97
N GLY A 135 8.57 -5.13 7.14
CA GLY A 135 9.67 -4.71 6.24
C GLY A 135 9.25 -4.09 4.90
N LEU A 136 8.02 -4.33 4.41
CA LEU A 136 7.60 -3.88 3.07
C LEU A 136 6.70 -2.64 3.07
N ARG A 137 6.42 -2.04 4.24
CA ARG A 137 5.43 -0.96 4.39
C ARG A 137 5.58 0.15 3.35
N ALA A 138 6.79 0.67 3.14
CA ALA A 138 6.99 1.77 2.19
C ALA A 138 6.59 1.38 0.75
N LEU A 139 6.94 0.17 0.32
CA LEU A 139 6.59 -0.36 -1.01
C LEU A 139 5.09 -0.59 -1.14
N GLU A 140 4.47 -1.22 -0.13
CA GLU A 140 3.03 -1.52 -0.16
C GLU A 140 2.18 -0.25 -0.15
N LYS A 141 2.56 0.78 0.62
CA LYS A 141 1.90 2.09 0.61
C LYS A 141 2.06 2.80 -0.75
N ALA A 142 3.25 2.74 -1.36
CA ALA A 142 3.44 3.25 -2.71
C ALA A 142 2.53 2.56 -3.75
N ALA A 143 2.33 1.24 -3.61
CA ALA A 143 1.40 0.49 -4.46
C ALA A 143 -0.07 0.90 -4.26
N VAL A 144 -0.49 1.21 -3.02
CA VAL A 144 -1.83 1.78 -2.77
C VAL A 144 -1.99 3.11 -3.52
N VAL A 145 -0.99 3.99 -3.47
CA VAL A 145 -1.01 5.26 -4.22
C VAL A 145 -1.08 5.03 -5.74
N ALA A 146 -0.31 4.08 -6.27
CA ALA A 146 -0.38 3.70 -7.69
C ALA A 146 -1.78 3.21 -8.09
N GLY A 147 -2.46 2.48 -7.20
CA GLY A 147 -3.86 2.07 -7.35
C GLY A 147 -4.90 3.21 -7.27
N GLY A 148 -4.48 4.44 -6.96
CA GLY A 148 -5.34 5.61 -6.79
C GLY A 148 -5.91 5.79 -5.38
N GLY A 149 -5.46 4.99 -4.41
CA GLY A 149 -5.73 5.22 -3.00
C GLY A 149 -4.85 6.34 -2.43
N ALA A 150 -4.95 6.56 -1.13
CA ALA A 150 -4.09 7.49 -0.40
C ALA A 150 -3.54 6.84 0.87
N ASN A 151 -2.43 7.38 1.35
CA ASN A 151 -1.78 6.85 2.54
C ASN A 151 -2.40 7.45 3.80
N HIS A 152 -2.78 6.59 4.73
CA HIS A 152 -2.85 6.91 6.15
C HIS A 152 -1.41 7.03 6.70
N ARG A 153 -1.24 7.22 8.02
CA ARG A 153 0.10 7.36 8.63
C ARG A 153 1.00 6.15 8.36
N SER A 154 2.26 6.41 8.03
CA SER A 154 3.28 5.40 7.80
C SER A 154 3.84 4.86 9.10
N THR A 155 4.00 5.73 10.10
CA THR A 155 4.58 5.39 11.40
C THR A 155 3.73 5.94 12.55
N LEU A 156 4.10 5.59 13.79
CA LEU A 156 3.46 6.12 14.99
C LEU A 156 3.84 7.59 15.28
N SER A 157 4.88 8.11 14.62
CA SER A 157 5.38 9.48 14.86
C SER A 157 4.73 10.55 13.99
N GLU A 158 4.01 10.16 12.92
CA GLU A 158 3.48 11.10 11.93
C GLU A 158 2.15 11.74 12.35
N MET A 159 1.29 11.00 13.04
CA MET A 159 0.03 11.52 13.56
C MET A 159 -0.45 10.73 14.76
N VAL A 160 -1.29 11.36 15.57
CA VAL A 160 -1.98 10.73 16.69
C VAL A 160 -3.22 10.00 16.19
N LEU A 161 -3.39 8.78 16.67
CA LEU A 161 -4.63 8.01 16.55
C LEU A 161 -4.91 7.43 17.94
N VAL A 162 -5.85 8.04 18.64
CA VAL A 162 -6.32 7.58 19.95
C VAL A 162 -7.32 6.46 19.71
N LYS A 163 -7.11 5.33 20.38
CA LYS A 163 -7.97 4.14 20.34
C LYS A 163 -8.54 3.87 21.72
N ASP A 164 -9.52 2.99 21.85
CA ASP A 164 -10.13 2.62 23.13
C ASP A 164 -9.11 2.19 24.19
N ASN A 165 -8.07 1.45 23.80
CA ASN A 165 -7.00 1.06 24.71
C ASN A 165 -6.25 2.26 25.31
N HIS A 166 -6.12 3.36 24.58
CA HIS A 166 -5.46 4.57 25.08
C HIS A 166 -6.37 5.33 26.04
N LEU A 167 -7.67 5.39 25.75
CA LEU A 167 -8.67 5.99 26.64
C LEU A 167 -8.77 5.22 27.95
N SER A 168 -8.72 3.89 27.87
CA SER A 168 -8.77 2.99 29.03
C SER A 168 -7.49 3.04 29.88
N ALA A 169 -6.34 3.32 29.27
CA ALA A 169 -5.07 3.49 29.97
C ALA A 169 -4.90 4.88 30.61
N GLY A 170 -5.76 5.84 30.26
CA GLY A 170 -5.72 7.21 30.77
C GLY A 170 -6.74 7.49 31.88
N GLU A 171 -6.92 8.78 32.18
CA GLU A 171 -7.84 9.27 33.22
C GLU A 171 -9.27 9.52 32.70
N GLY A 172 -9.70 8.76 31.69
CA GLY A 172 -10.99 8.96 31.02
C GLY A 172 -11.04 10.23 30.15
N LEU A 173 -12.26 10.76 29.94
CA LEU A 173 -12.50 11.85 28.98
C LEU A 173 -11.82 13.17 29.38
N SER A 174 -11.74 13.48 30.68
CA SER A 174 -11.12 14.72 31.17
C SER A 174 -9.62 14.77 30.87
N GLY A 175 -8.88 13.71 31.20
CA GLY A 175 -7.45 13.62 30.89
C GLY A 175 -7.17 13.55 29.38
N PHE A 176 -8.11 12.99 28.60
CA PHE A 176 -8.03 13.01 27.14
C PHE A 176 -8.13 14.43 26.55
N VAL A 177 -9.05 15.27 27.05
CA VAL A 177 -9.17 16.67 26.61
C VAL A 177 -7.90 17.46 26.93
N GLU A 178 -7.36 17.32 28.14
CA GLU A 178 -6.11 17.96 28.54
C GLU A 178 -4.93 17.51 27.66
N ALA A 179 -4.86 16.21 27.34
CA ALA A 179 -3.83 15.67 26.47
C ALA A 179 -3.90 16.24 25.04
N ILE A 180 -5.11 16.43 24.48
CA ILE A 180 -5.31 17.08 23.18
C ILE A 180 -4.82 18.54 23.23
N GLN A 181 -5.22 19.29 24.25
CA GLN A 181 -4.84 20.69 24.41
C GLN A 181 -3.32 20.85 24.53
N ARG A 182 -2.67 20.02 25.36
CA ARG A 182 -1.21 19.99 25.49
C ARG A 182 -0.53 19.66 24.16
N LEU A 183 -1.03 18.65 23.43
CA LEU A 183 -0.47 18.29 22.12
C LEU A 183 -0.61 19.42 21.10
N ARG A 184 -1.74 20.15 21.10
CA ARG A 184 -1.94 21.31 20.23
C ARG A 184 -0.98 22.44 20.53
N GLN A 185 -0.60 22.63 21.80
CA GLN A 185 0.40 23.62 22.21
C GLN A 185 1.82 23.19 21.82
N GLU A 186 2.19 21.94 22.10
CA GLU A 186 3.56 21.44 21.87
C GLU A 186 3.84 21.10 20.40
N ARG A 187 2.83 20.63 19.66
CA ARG A 187 2.95 20.10 18.29
C ARG A 187 1.73 20.48 17.42
N PRO A 188 1.52 21.79 17.13
CA PRO A 188 0.31 22.27 16.46
C PRO A 188 0.04 21.67 15.07
N GLY A 189 1.09 21.24 14.35
CA GLY A 189 0.96 20.65 13.01
C GLY A 189 0.64 19.15 12.96
N ILE A 190 0.62 18.44 14.09
CA ILE A 190 0.36 17.00 14.13
C ILE A 190 -1.14 16.74 14.04
N ARG A 191 -1.59 15.93 13.08
CA ARG A 191 -3.00 15.55 12.99
C ARG A 191 -3.41 14.69 14.19
N ILE A 192 -4.62 14.92 14.71
CA ILE A 192 -5.24 14.14 15.80
C ILE A 192 -6.48 13.44 15.25
N GLU A 193 -6.41 12.11 15.24
CA GLU A 193 -7.52 11.22 14.95
C GLU A 193 -7.95 10.47 16.22
N VAL A 194 -9.25 10.24 16.37
CA VAL A 194 -9.83 9.53 17.52
C VAL A 194 -10.79 8.46 17.02
N GLU A 195 -10.71 7.26 17.59
CA GLU A 195 -11.57 6.12 17.27
C GLU A 195 -12.84 6.15 18.13
N ALA A 196 -14.00 5.93 17.50
CA ALA A 196 -15.29 5.80 18.14
C ALA A 196 -16.02 4.57 17.59
N ASP A 197 -16.58 3.75 18.48
CA ASP A 197 -17.35 2.55 18.15
C ASP A 197 -18.88 2.77 18.23
N ARG A 198 -19.32 3.91 18.76
CA ARG A 198 -20.75 4.26 18.95
C ARG A 198 -21.01 5.75 18.89
N LEU A 199 -22.26 6.10 18.56
CA LEU A 199 -22.69 7.49 18.36
C LEU A 199 -22.49 8.39 19.59
N GLU A 200 -22.63 7.88 20.81
CA GLU A 200 -22.44 8.71 22.01
C GLU A 200 -20.98 9.16 22.18
N GLN A 201 -20.01 8.32 21.81
CA GLN A 201 -18.60 8.71 21.80
C GLN A 201 -18.34 9.78 20.74
N VAL A 202 -18.90 9.62 19.54
CA VAL A 202 -18.81 10.63 18.48
C VAL A 202 -19.32 11.98 18.99
N ARG A 203 -20.52 12.01 19.59
CA ARG A 203 -21.10 13.23 20.17
C ARG A 203 -20.19 13.84 21.23
N SER A 204 -19.60 13.01 22.10
CA SER A 204 -18.65 13.48 23.13
C SER A 204 -17.39 14.10 22.52
N PHE A 205 -16.84 13.50 21.46
CA PHE A 205 -15.66 14.02 20.77
C PHE A 205 -15.96 15.30 19.97
N LEU A 206 -17.17 15.49 19.47
CA LEU A 206 -17.57 16.72 18.77
C LEU A 206 -17.62 17.96 19.67
N GLU A 207 -17.66 17.78 20.99
CA GLU A 207 -17.56 18.87 21.99
C GLU A 207 -16.10 19.21 22.35
N VAL A 208 -15.12 18.44 21.85
CA VAL A 208 -13.70 18.62 22.15
C VAL A 208 -13.00 19.34 21.00
N ASP A 209 -12.51 20.55 21.27
CA ASP A 209 -11.73 21.31 20.29
C ASP A 209 -10.38 20.65 20.00
N GLY A 210 -9.95 20.75 18.73
CA GLY A 210 -8.65 20.29 18.28
C GLY A 210 -8.62 18.85 17.75
N ILE A 211 -9.73 18.13 17.70
CA ILE A 211 -9.81 16.85 16.97
C ILE A 211 -9.95 17.13 15.47
N ASP A 212 -9.12 16.50 14.63
CA ASP A 212 -9.19 16.71 13.17
C ASP A 212 -10.06 15.67 12.47
N VAL A 213 -10.00 14.42 12.94
CA VAL A 213 -10.68 13.27 12.33
C VAL A 213 -11.30 12.38 13.41
N ILE A 214 -12.53 11.93 13.19
CA ILE A 214 -13.17 10.86 13.97
C ILE A 214 -13.27 9.61 13.09
N LEU A 215 -12.65 8.53 13.54
CA LEU A 215 -12.69 7.21 12.92
C LEU A 215 -13.85 6.41 13.51
N LEU A 216 -14.79 6.03 12.65
CA LEU A 216 -16.00 5.26 12.95
C LEU A 216 -15.68 3.77 12.77
N ASP A 217 -15.44 3.06 13.87
CA ASP A 217 -15.04 1.65 13.84
C ASP A 217 -16.25 0.71 13.89
N ASN A 218 -16.42 -0.09 12.84
CA ASN A 218 -17.48 -1.10 12.70
C ASN A 218 -18.93 -0.57 12.90
N MET A 219 -19.16 0.74 12.82
CA MET A 219 -20.50 1.33 12.95
C MET A 219 -21.39 1.03 11.73
N GLU A 220 -22.70 0.94 11.95
CA GLU A 220 -23.64 0.72 10.85
C GLU A 220 -23.81 1.99 9.99
N PRO A 221 -24.13 1.88 8.69
CA PRO A 221 -24.28 3.04 7.81
C PRO A 221 -25.32 4.08 8.26
N THR A 222 -26.33 3.67 9.04
CA THR A 222 -27.28 4.62 9.64
C THR A 222 -26.61 5.49 10.68
N GLU A 223 -25.80 4.90 11.55
CA GLU A 223 -25.08 5.62 12.60
C GLU A 223 -23.99 6.51 12.00
N MET A 224 -23.29 6.01 10.97
CA MET A 224 -22.30 6.81 10.25
C MET A 224 -22.91 8.08 9.63
N ARG A 225 -24.13 8.01 9.06
CA ARG A 225 -24.80 9.20 8.51
C ARG A 225 -25.14 10.20 9.59
N GLU A 226 -25.59 9.72 10.75
CA GLU A 226 -25.90 10.58 11.88
C GLU A 226 -24.64 11.26 12.43
N ALA A 227 -23.55 10.51 12.58
CA ALA A 227 -22.23 11.04 12.97
C ALA A 227 -21.76 12.15 12.01
N VAL A 228 -21.77 11.87 10.70
CA VAL A 228 -21.39 12.83 9.66
C VAL A 228 -22.28 14.08 9.68
N ALA A 229 -23.59 13.92 9.90
CA ALA A 229 -24.51 15.05 9.99
C ALA A 229 -24.23 15.92 11.23
N ALA A 230 -23.96 15.31 12.38
CA ALA A 230 -23.67 16.01 13.63
C ALA A 230 -22.33 16.78 13.59
N GLY A 231 -21.31 16.23 12.92
CA GLY A 231 -19.97 16.82 12.83
C GLY A 231 -19.71 17.66 11.58
N LYS A 232 -20.72 17.92 10.75
CA LYS A 232 -20.54 18.55 9.44
C LYS A 232 -19.83 19.91 9.55
N GLY A 233 -18.66 20.01 8.91
CA GLY A 233 -17.87 21.24 8.88
C GLY A 233 -16.99 21.48 10.13
N LYS A 234 -17.07 20.61 11.14
CA LYS A 234 -16.21 20.67 12.34
C LYS A 234 -15.02 19.73 12.24
N VAL A 235 -15.26 18.48 11.85
CA VAL A 235 -14.24 17.42 11.78
C VAL A 235 -14.39 16.63 10.48
N LYS A 236 -13.37 15.85 10.15
CA LYS A 236 -13.44 14.83 9.10
C LYS A 236 -13.89 13.50 9.68
N PHE A 237 -14.50 12.65 8.85
CA PHE A 237 -14.88 11.31 9.26
C PHE A 237 -14.17 10.24 8.42
N GLU A 238 -13.66 9.23 9.11
CA GLU A 238 -13.06 8.03 8.52
C GLU A 238 -13.92 6.81 8.88
N ALA A 239 -14.25 5.96 7.90
CA ALA A 239 -14.88 4.67 8.17
C ALA A 239 -13.81 3.55 8.21
N SER A 240 -13.90 2.68 9.21
CA SER A 240 -13.01 1.53 9.38
C SER A 240 -13.79 0.30 9.87
N GLY A 241 -13.21 -0.88 9.69
CA GLY A 241 -13.77 -2.14 10.18
C GLY A 241 -14.69 -2.83 9.17
N GLY A 242 -14.44 -4.12 8.90
CA GLY A 242 -15.30 -4.94 8.03
C GLY A 242 -15.50 -4.43 6.59
N ILE A 243 -14.65 -3.53 6.07
CA ILE A 243 -14.82 -2.94 4.74
C ILE A 243 -14.49 -3.96 3.64
N THR A 244 -15.41 -4.11 2.69
CA THR A 244 -15.32 -5.04 1.56
C THR A 244 -15.81 -4.38 0.27
N LEU A 245 -15.47 -4.93 -0.90
CA LEU A 245 -16.01 -4.45 -2.19
C LEU A 245 -17.56 -4.51 -2.24
N LYS A 246 -18.18 -5.39 -1.46
CA LYS A 246 -19.64 -5.53 -1.38
C LYS A 246 -20.32 -4.38 -0.62
N ASN A 247 -19.65 -3.79 0.37
CA ASN A 247 -20.25 -2.76 1.24
C ASN A 247 -19.67 -1.36 1.06
N VAL A 248 -18.47 -1.21 0.47
CA VAL A 248 -17.73 0.07 0.42
C VAL A 248 -18.56 1.19 -0.22
N ARG A 249 -19.35 0.88 -1.25
CA ARG A 249 -20.22 1.88 -1.90
C ARG A 249 -21.27 2.45 -0.96
N ARG A 250 -21.88 1.60 -0.12
CA ARG A 250 -22.88 2.00 0.87
C ARG A 250 -22.26 2.86 1.97
N ILE A 251 -21.03 2.52 2.37
CA ILE A 251 -20.24 3.27 3.34
C ILE A 251 -19.85 4.62 2.76
N ALA A 252 -19.33 4.68 1.53
CA ALA A 252 -19.00 5.93 0.87
C ALA A 252 -20.22 6.86 0.66
N ALA A 253 -21.43 6.31 0.59
CA ALA A 253 -22.68 7.06 0.49
C ALA A 253 -23.15 7.65 1.83
N THR A 254 -22.52 7.34 2.95
CA THR A 254 -22.84 7.96 4.25
C THR A 254 -22.30 9.40 4.34
N GLY A 255 -21.34 9.75 3.49
CA GLY A 255 -20.72 11.07 3.45
C GLY A 255 -19.39 11.19 4.20
N VAL A 256 -18.82 10.07 4.66
CA VAL A 256 -17.46 10.04 5.24
C VAL A 256 -16.42 10.56 4.24
N ASP A 257 -15.36 11.19 4.76
CA ASP A 257 -14.26 11.74 3.97
C ASP A 257 -13.21 10.68 3.61
N TYR A 258 -13.06 9.66 4.46
CA TYR A 258 -12.07 8.60 4.32
C TYR A 258 -12.67 7.22 4.57
N ILE A 259 -12.11 6.20 3.94
CA ILE A 259 -12.44 4.79 4.20
C ILE A 259 -11.14 3.99 4.25
N SER A 260 -10.77 3.52 5.44
CA SER A 260 -9.55 2.74 5.66
C SER A 260 -9.80 1.25 5.44
N VAL A 261 -9.02 0.66 4.54
CA VAL A 261 -9.18 -0.74 4.13
C VAL A 261 -7.88 -1.50 4.37
N GLY A 262 -7.82 -2.23 5.48
CA GLY A 262 -6.65 -3.04 5.83
C GLY A 262 -6.32 -4.12 4.79
N ALA A 263 -7.36 -4.70 4.18
CA ALA A 263 -7.24 -5.80 3.22
C ALA A 263 -6.42 -5.43 1.96
N LEU A 264 -6.29 -4.13 1.66
CA LEU A 264 -5.47 -3.65 0.54
C LEU A 264 -4.03 -4.14 0.63
N THR A 265 -3.49 -4.21 1.85
CA THR A 265 -2.11 -4.63 2.07
C THR A 265 -2.03 -6.04 2.63
N HIS A 266 -2.79 -6.42 3.66
CA HIS A 266 -2.61 -7.77 4.25
C HIS A 266 -3.26 -8.93 3.49
N SER A 267 -4.13 -8.66 2.50
CA SER A 267 -4.91 -9.71 1.81
C SER A 267 -5.00 -9.53 0.29
N ALA A 268 -4.21 -8.65 -0.31
CA ALA A 268 -4.14 -8.55 -1.76
C ALA A 268 -3.52 -9.81 -2.38
N ARG A 269 -4.24 -10.41 -3.35
CA ARG A 269 -3.72 -11.49 -4.18
C ARG A 269 -2.60 -10.93 -5.07
N ALA A 270 -1.51 -11.68 -5.21
CA ALA A 270 -0.47 -11.35 -6.18
C ALA A 270 -1.01 -11.45 -7.62
N THR A 271 -0.64 -10.49 -8.46
CA THR A 271 -0.96 -10.50 -9.90
C THR A 271 -0.17 -11.59 -10.60
N ASP A 272 -0.78 -12.28 -11.56
CA ASP A 272 -0.09 -13.25 -12.41
C ASP A 272 0.75 -12.54 -13.49
N LEU A 273 2.07 -12.62 -13.33
CA LEU A 273 3.09 -12.07 -14.22
C LEU A 273 4.14 -13.14 -14.53
N SER A 274 4.72 -13.08 -15.72
CA SER A 274 5.81 -13.98 -16.11
C SER A 274 6.93 -13.25 -16.82
N LEU A 275 8.14 -13.78 -16.74
CA LEU A 275 9.24 -13.35 -17.60
C LEU A 275 9.32 -14.26 -18.83
N GLU A 276 9.30 -13.66 -20.01
CA GLU A 276 9.53 -14.34 -21.28
C GLU A 276 10.90 -13.98 -21.83
N LEU A 277 11.72 -14.98 -22.15
CA LEU A 277 13.09 -14.79 -22.61
C LEU A 277 13.20 -15.06 -24.11
N THR A 278 13.85 -14.15 -24.85
CA THR A 278 14.21 -14.35 -26.25
C THR A 278 15.70 -14.13 -26.44
N HIS A 279 16.38 -15.05 -27.13
CA HIS A 279 17.79 -14.87 -27.48
C HIS A 279 17.95 -13.70 -28.45
N VAL A 280 18.94 -12.85 -28.19
CA VAL A 280 19.36 -11.84 -29.15
C VAL A 280 20.63 -12.38 -29.77
N GLY A 281 20.60 -12.63 -31.08
CA GLY A 281 21.79 -13.04 -31.83
C GLY A 281 22.93 -12.06 -31.56
N SER A 282 24.14 -12.59 -31.45
CA SER A 282 25.39 -11.84 -31.39
C SER A 282 25.51 -10.85 -32.55
#